data_AF-A0A2D8QXI1-F1
#
_entry.id   AF-A0A2D8QXI1-F1
#
_cell.length_a   1.000
_cell.length_b   1.000
_cell.length_c   1.000
_cell.angle_alpha   90.00
_cell.angle_beta   90.00
_cell.angle_gamma   90.00
#
_symmetry.space_group_name_H-M   'P 1'
#
loop_
_entity.id
_entity.type
_entity.pdbx_description
1 polymer ?
#
loop_
_entity_poly.entity_id
_entity_poly.type
_entity_poly.pdbx_seq_one_letter_code
_entity_poly.pdbx_strand_id
1 'polypeptide(L)'
;MDSRIELLRSSSGPAFTYGLSSESIESFLSSDPNLDLAIDQAMLARGQMDSSIEELLLSLDEADFAKELQKYYVNFYEPSTVNPYIPLAAKGPWIVTTHGAVIHDNGGYGMLGMGHSPSQVMSAMSETHVMANVMTPSLTHMRFAEAIRTEVGHSRENCPFDRFICMNSGSESVTVAMRIADINARSMTDVGGPHEGKKIWTVALDHGFHGRTDRPASISDSCLPKYRDKLASFRNREGVKLVPPN
;
A
#
# COMPACT_ATOMS: atom_id res chain seq x y z
N MET A 1 -22.01 -25.40 1.85
CA MET A 1 -20.66 -24.89 1.56
C MET A 1 -20.50 -24.84 0.04
N ASP A 2 -19.91 -23.78 -0.51
CA ASP A 2 -19.74 -23.63 -1.96
C ASP A 2 -18.76 -24.69 -2.51
N SER A 3 -19.18 -25.47 -3.52
CA SER A 3 -18.41 -26.59 -4.05
C SER A 3 -17.08 -26.16 -4.71
N ARG A 4 -16.99 -24.92 -5.21
CA ARG A 4 -15.75 -24.36 -5.79
C ARG A 4 -14.70 -24.19 -4.69
N ILE A 5 -15.12 -23.70 -3.52
CA ILE A 5 -14.24 -23.55 -2.35
C ILE A 5 -13.80 -24.92 -1.80
N GLU A 6 -14.71 -25.89 -1.74
CA GLU A 6 -14.37 -27.27 -1.36
C GLU A 6 -13.33 -27.89 -2.30
N LEU A 7 -13.45 -27.63 -3.60
CA LEU A 7 -12.48 -28.09 -4.58
C LEU A 7 -11.09 -27.48 -4.32
N LEU A 8 -10.99 -26.16 -4.08
CA LEU A 8 -9.72 -25.52 -3.76
C LEU A 8 -9.08 -26.09 -2.49
N ARG A 9 -9.90 -26.35 -1.46
CA ARG A 9 -9.44 -26.95 -0.19
C ARG A 9 -8.94 -28.38 -0.36
N SER A 10 -9.61 -29.19 -1.19
CA SER A 10 -9.26 -30.59 -1.41
C SER A 10 -8.17 -30.81 -2.45
N SER A 11 -7.79 -29.78 -3.20
CA SER A 11 -6.73 -29.79 -4.23
C SER A 11 -5.50 -28.97 -3.82
N SER A 12 -5.17 -28.97 -2.53
CA SER A 12 -3.98 -28.33 -1.98
C SER A 12 -3.43 -29.12 -0.80
N GLY A 13 -2.18 -28.86 -0.42
CA GLY A 13 -1.60 -29.40 0.80
C GLY A 13 -2.25 -28.82 2.07
N PRO A 14 -1.75 -29.17 3.27
CA PRO A 14 -2.34 -28.70 4.52
C PRO A 14 -2.36 -27.17 4.63
N ALA A 15 -3.54 -26.61 4.88
CA ALA A 15 -3.74 -25.17 5.08
C ALA A 15 -3.41 -24.75 6.53
N PHE A 16 -2.86 -23.54 6.70
CA PHE A 16 -2.70 -22.91 8.02
C PHE A 16 -3.61 -21.68 8.19
N THR A 17 -4.04 -21.09 7.09
CA THR A 17 -4.85 -19.89 7.08
C THR A 17 -6.28 -20.20 7.48
N TYR A 18 -6.75 -19.49 8.51
CA TYR A 18 -8.15 -19.52 8.93
C TYR A 18 -8.94 -18.45 8.16
N GLY A 19 -9.82 -18.91 7.28
CA GLY A 19 -10.76 -18.05 6.55
C GLY A 19 -12.12 -17.92 7.25
N LEU A 20 -13.06 -17.29 6.55
CA LEU A 20 -14.46 -17.21 6.97
C LEU A 20 -15.12 -18.59 7.04
N SER A 21 -16.10 -18.70 7.94
CA SER A 21 -16.96 -19.88 8.07
C SER A 21 -17.81 -20.09 6.81
N SER A 22 -18.32 -21.30 6.61
CA SER A 22 -19.14 -21.60 5.42
C SER A 22 -20.45 -20.82 5.45
N GLU A 23 -21.02 -20.67 6.64
CA GLU A 23 -22.21 -19.90 6.92
C GLU A 23 -21.99 -18.42 6.57
N SER A 24 -20.83 -17.86 6.94
CA SER A 24 -20.46 -16.49 6.57
C SER A 24 -20.29 -16.34 5.05
N ILE A 25 -19.61 -17.29 4.41
CA ILE A 25 -19.41 -17.27 2.94
C ILE A 25 -20.77 -17.30 2.23
N GLU A 26 -21.67 -18.21 2.61
CA GLU A 26 -23.02 -18.31 2.04
C GLU A 26 -23.83 -17.04 2.25
N SER A 27 -23.76 -16.44 3.45
CA SER A 27 -24.39 -15.16 3.72
C SER A 27 -23.87 -14.06 2.80
N PHE A 28 -22.55 -13.94 2.63
CA PHE A 28 -21.96 -12.88 1.80
C PHE A 28 -22.18 -13.09 0.30
N LEU A 29 -22.22 -14.33 -0.17
CA LEU A 29 -22.57 -14.64 -1.56
C LEU A 29 -23.97 -14.13 -1.92
N SER A 30 -24.90 -14.10 -0.95
CA SER A 30 -26.24 -13.56 -1.17
C SER A 30 -26.31 -12.02 -1.22
N SER A 31 -25.31 -11.34 -0.67
CA SER A 31 -25.35 -9.88 -0.45
C SER A 31 -24.31 -9.08 -1.24
N ASP A 32 -23.17 -9.69 -1.59
CA ASP A 32 -22.08 -9.03 -2.31
C ASP A 32 -21.64 -9.86 -3.52
N PRO A 33 -22.00 -9.44 -4.75
CA PRO A 33 -21.64 -10.16 -5.97
C PRO A 33 -20.12 -10.20 -6.22
N ASN A 34 -19.32 -9.36 -5.56
CA ASN A 34 -17.87 -9.41 -5.69
C ASN A 34 -17.29 -10.70 -5.12
N LEU A 35 -17.92 -11.32 -4.10
CA LEU A 35 -17.44 -12.58 -3.56
C LEU A 35 -17.58 -13.70 -4.58
N ASP A 36 -18.73 -13.81 -5.24
CA ASP A 36 -18.96 -14.82 -6.28
C ASP A 36 -17.95 -14.67 -7.43
N LEU A 37 -17.73 -13.42 -7.88
CA LEU A 37 -16.72 -13.11 -8.88
C LEU A 37 -15.30 -13.46 -8.44
N ALA A 38 -14.95 -13.23 -7.17
CA ALA A 38 -13.63 -13.61 -6.64
C ALA A 38 -13.43 -15.13 -6.65
N ILE A 39 -14.48 -15.90 -6.33
CA ILE A 39 -14.45 -17.37 -6.35
C ILE A 39 -14.32 -17.90 -7.78
N ASP A 40 -15.09 -17.37 -8.73
CA ASP A 40 -14.97 -17.75 -10.14
C ASP A 40 -13.58 -17.44 -10.70
N GLN A 41 -13.03 -16.26 -10.37
CA GLN A 41 -11.67 -15.90 -10.76
C GLN A 41 -10.63 -16.81 -10.13
N ALA A 42 -10.82 -17.24 -8.88
CA ALA A 42 -9.94 -18.21 -8.23
C ALA A 42 -9.95 -19.55 -8.94
N MET A 43 -11.11 -20.03 -9.36
CA MET A 43 -11.25 -21.28 -10.12
C MET A 43 -10.58 -21.20 -11.49
N LEU A 44 -10.74 -20.08 -12.20
CA LEU A 44 -10.03 -19.83 -13.45
C LEU A 44 -8.51 -19.79 -13.26
N ALA A 45 -8.04 -19.07 -12.24
CA ALA A 45 -6.62 -18.99 -11.90
C ALA A 45 -6.04 -20.35 -11.50
N ARG A 46 -6.78 -21.17 -10.75
CA ARG A 46 -6.44 -22.55 -10.41
C ARG A 46 -6.24 -23.40 -11.68
N GLY A 47 -7.16 -23.32 -12.64
CA GLY A 47 -7.08 -24.08 -13.89
C GLY A 47 -5.99 -23.62 -14.86
N GLN A 48 -5.43 -22.42 -14.64
CA GLN A 48 -4.32 -21.86 -15.44
C GLN A 48 -2.96 -21.97 -14.73
N MET A 49 -2.90 -22.62 -13.57
CA MET A 49 -1.68 -22.75 -12.78
C MET A 49 -0.64 -23.59 -13.53
N ASP A 50 0.61 -23.15 -13.51
CA ASP A 50 1.72 -23.92 -14.07
C ASP A 50 1.92 -25.22 -13.29
N SER A 51 2.19 -26.32 -14.02
CA SER A 51 2.36 -27.64 -13.43
C SER A 51 3.42 -27.72 -12.34
N SER A 52 4.52 -26.95 -12.44
CA SER A 52 5.57 -26.93 -11.42
C SER A 52 5.11 -26.23 -10.13
N ILE A 53 4.23 -25.24 -10.23
CA ILE A 53 3.64 -24.56 -9.08
C ILE A 53 2.53 -25.40 -8.46
N GLU A 54 1.75 -26.08 -9.28
CA GLU A 54 0.72 -27.02 -8.82
C GLU A 54 1.34 -28.19 -8.02
N GLU A 55 2.46 -28.74 -8.49
CA GLU A 55 3.20 -29.78 -7.77
C GLU A 55 3.64 -29.29 -6.37
N LEU A 56 4.16 -28.07 -6.27
CA LEU A 56 4.55 -27.47 -4.98
C LEU A 56 3.34 -27.27 -4.06
N LEU A 57 2.23 -26.77 -4.59
CA LEU A 57 1.01 -26.58 -3.80
C LEU A 57 0.47 -27.89 -3.23
N LEU A 58 0.56 -28.99 -3.99
CA LEU A 58 0.06 -30.30 -3.55
C LEU A 58 1.02 -31.01 -2.59
N SER A 59 2.33 -30.77 -2.73
CA SER A 59 3.36 -31.48 -1.98
C SER A 59 3.77 -30.80 -0.67
N LEU A 60 3.57 -29.49 -0.54
CA LEU A 60 3.94 -28.70 0.62
C LEU A 60 2.71 -28.29 1.43
N ASP A 61 2.89 -28.07 2.72
CA ASP A 61 1.92 -27.31 3.50
C ASP A 61 1.96 -25.81 3.14
N GLU A 62 0.93 -25.06 3.52
CA GLU A 62 0.79 -23.67 3.10
C GLU A 62 1.97 -22.79 3.53
N ALA A 63 2.57 -23.07 4.70
CA ALA A 63 3.67 -22.29 5.24
C ALA A 63 4.97 -22.56 4.47
N ASP A 64 5.28 -23.82 4.16
CA ASP A 64 6.45 -24.18 3.38
C ASP A 64 6.29 -23.80 1.90
N PHE A 65 5.07 -23.87 1.36
CA PHE A 65 4.78 -23.35 0.03
C PHE A 65 5.00 -21.83 -0.04
N ALA A 66 4.54 -21.08 0.97
CA ALA A 66 4.78 -19.62 1.04
C ALA A 66 6.28 -19.28 1.09
N LYS A 67 7.07 -20.04 1.87
CA LYS A 67 8.54 -19.89 1.91
C LYS A 67 9.17 -20.17 0.56
N GLU A 68 8.74 -21.24 -0.12
CA GLU A 68 9.26 -21.62 -1.43
C GLU A 68 8.97 -20.53 -2.49
N LEU A 69 7.74 -19.98 -2.48
CA LEU A 69 7.36 -18.87 -3.35
C LEU A 69 8.17 -17.59 -3.09
N GLN A 70 8.61 -17.38 -1.84
CA GLN A 70 9.37 -16.19 -1.45
C GLN A 70 10.88 -16.42 -1.29
N LYS A 71 11.43 -17.59 -1.65
CA LYS A 71 12.83 -17.97 -1.34
C LYS A 71 13.89 -17.02 -1.91
N TYR A 72 13.54 -16.22 -2.91
CA TYR A 72 14.42 -15.23 -3.54
C TYR A 72 14.15 -13.79 -3.10
N TYR A 73 13.18 -13.56 -2.21
CA TYR A 73 12.82 -12.25 -1.71
C TYR A 73 13.28 -12.07 -0.27
N VAL A 74 13.79 -10.88 0.05
CA VAL A 74 14.01 -10.47 1.44
C VAL A 74 12.77 -9.74 1.92
N ASN A 75 12.10 -10.31 2.91
CA ASN A 75 11.01 -9.63 3.59
C ASN A 75 11.58 -8.70 4.67
N PHE A 76 11.34 -7.40 4.55
CA PHE A 76 11.84 -6.38 5.47
C PHE A 76 10.95 -6.21 6.72
N TYR A 77 9.87 -6.99 6.82
CA TYR A 77 8.97 -7.03 7.96
C TYR A 77 9.32 -8.18 8.90
N GLU A 78 8.97 -8.04 10.18
CA GLU A 78 9.13 -9.11 11.16
C GLU A 78 8.33 -10.33 10.70
N PRO A 79 8.85 -11.57 10.80
CA PRO A 79 8.15 -12.77 10.34
C PRO A 79 6.72 -12.91 10.90
N SER A 80 6.48 -12.47 12.14
CA SER A 80 5.16 -12.49 12.78
C SER A 80 4.15 -11.51 12.19
N THR A 81 4.57 -10.60 11.31
CA THR A 81 3.71 -9.60 10.65
C THR A 81 3.46 -9.92 9.17
N VAL A 82 4.01 -11.02 8.69
CA VAL A 82 3.77 -11.52 7.33
C VAL A 82 2.45 -12.28 7.33
N ASN A 83 1.58 -11.98 6.35
CA ASN A 83 0.32 -12.68 6.21
C ASN A 83 0.55 -14.19 5.97
N PRO A 84 -0.25 -15.08 6.59
CA PRO A 84 -0.01 -16.53 6.53
C PRO A 84 -0.52 -17.20 5.25
N TYR A 85 -1.12 -16.43 4.34
CA TYR A 85 -1.85 -16.96 3.19
C TYR A 85 -1.23 -16.58 1.85
N ILE A 86 -1.54 -17.37 0.83
CA ILE A 86 -1.16 -17.10 -0.55
C ILE A 86 -2.43 -16.74 -1.34
N PRO A 87 -2.59 -15.48 -1.81
CA PRO A 87 -3.78 -15.07 -2.56
C PRO A 87 -3.79 -15.73 -3.94
N LEU A 88 -4.97 -16.20 -4.37
CA LEU A 88 -5.17 -16.79 -5.70
C LEU A 88 -6.01 -15.88 -6.60
N ALA A 89 -7.07 -15.28 -6.06
CA ALA A 89 -7.83 -14.23 -6.73
C ALA A 89 -8.45 -13.27 -5.71
N ALA A 90 -8.83 -12.08 -6.18
CA ALA A 90 -9.46 -11.08 -5.33
C ALA A 90 -10.36 -10.11 -6.12
N LYS A 91 -11.49 -9.74 -5.52
CA LYS A 91 -12.45 -8.76 -6.07
C LYS A 91 -13.15 -8.02 -4.94
N GLY A 92 -13.20 -6.69 -5.03
CA GLY A 92 -13.79 -5.87 -3.98
C GLY A 92 -13.05 -6.12 -2.65
N PRO A 93 -13.72 -6.36 -1.52
CA PRO A 93 -13.06 -6.64 -0.26
C PRO A 93 -12.65 -8.13 -0.09
N TRP A 94 -12.86 -8.99 -1.09
CA TRP A 94 -12.69 -10.44 -0.93
C TRP A 94 -11.39 -10.94 -1.54
N ILE A 95 -10.69 -11.78 -0.79
CA ILE A 95 -9.56 -12.59 -1.25
C ILE A 95 -9.95 -14.07 -1.13
N VAL A 96 -9.72 -14.83 -2.20
CA VAL A 96 -9.74 -16.29 -2.18
C VAL A 96 -8.30 -16.77 -2.32
N THR A 97 -7.88 -17.63 -1.39
CA THR A 97 -6.50 -18.12 -1.29
C THR A 97 -6.31 -19.41 -2.09
N THR A 98 -5.04 -19.79 -2.32
CA THR A 98 -4.71 -21.07 -2.97
C THR A 98 -5.26 -22.27 -2.21
N HIS A 99 -5.30 -22.23 -0.87
CA HIS A 99 -5.84 -23.30 -0.03
C HIS A 99 -7.35 -23.20 0.24
N GLY A 100 -8.08 -22.33 -0.48
CA GLY A 100 -9.53 -22.21 -0.37
C GLY A 100 -10.05 -21.56 0.92
N ALA A 101 -9.20 -20.82 1.65
CA ALA A 101 -9.67 -19.84 2.62
C ALA A 101 -10.24 -18.61 1.90
N VAL A 102 -11.37 -18.10 2.38
CA VAL A 102 -11.97 -16.81 1.96
C VAL A 102 -11.71 -15.78 3.05
N ILE A 103 -11.18 -14.62 2.68
CA ILE A 103 -10.74 -13.57 3.60
C ILE A 103 -11.36 -12.23 3.18
N HIS A 104 -11.77 -11.44 4.17
CA HIS A 104 -12.13 -10.04 3.96
C HIS A 104 -10.89 -9.16 4.18
N ASP A 105 -10.46 -8.43 3.14
CA ASP A 105 -9.35 -7.48 3.21
C ASP A 105 -9.85 -6.09 3.62
N ASN A 106 -9.36 -5.60 4.75
CA ASN A 106 -9.69 -4.29 5.30
C ASN A 106 -8.83 -3.17 4.68
N GLY A 107 -8.73 -3.15 3.35
CA GLY A 107 -8.24 -2.01 2.59
C GLY A 107 -6.71 -1.88 2.50
N GLY A 108 -5.93 -2.93 2.79
CA GLY A 108 -4.47 -2.97 2.53
C GLY A 108 -3.70 -1.73 3.03
N TYR A 109 -3.76 -1.42 4.33
CA TYR A 109 -3.19 -0.21 4.93
C TYR A 109 -3.79 1.11 4.41
N GLY A 110 -5.06 1.09 4.02
CA GLY A 110 -5.78 2.25 3.47
C GLY A 110 -5.46 2.53 1.99
N MET A 111 -4.72 1.64 1.31
CA MET A 111 -4.36 1.80 -0.10
C MET A 111 -5.47 1.32 -1.05
N LEU A 112 -6.30 0.37 -0.62
CA LEU A 112 -7.32 -0.26 -1.46
C LEU A 112 -8.70 0.32 -1.18
N GLY A 113 -8.85 1.64 -1.32
CA GLY A 113 -10.12 2.34 -1.04
C GLY A 113 -11.31 1.90 -1.92
N MET A 114 -11.06 1.32 -3.09
CA MET A 114 -12.07 0.73 -3.98
C MET A 114 -12.05 -0.81 -3.98
N GLY A 115 -11.30 -1.43 -3.06
CA GLY A 115 -11.06 -2.87 -3.02
C GLY A 115 -10.15 -3.37 -4.14
N HIS A 116 -10.09 -4.70 -4.28
CA HIS A 116 -9.35 -5.43 -5.30
C HIS A 116 -10.02 -5.34 -6.67
N SER A 117 -9.20 -5.17 -7.71
CA SER A 117 -9.62 -5.18 -9.12
C SER A 117 -10.86 -4.31 -9.44
N PRO A 118 -10.88 -3.01 -9.07
CA PRO A 118 -12.02 -2.15 -9.35
C PRO A 118 -12.23 -2.01 -10.86
N SER A 119 -13.41 -2.41 -11.35
CA SER A 119 -13.63 -2.66 -12.78
C SER A 119 -13.33 -1.46 -13.67
N GLN A 120 -13.71 -0.25 -13.23
CA GLN A 120 -13.50 0.98 -13.99
C GLN A 120 -12.00 1.33 -14.09
N VAL A 121 -11.24 1.16 -13.00
CA VAL A 121 -9.79 1.43 -12.99
C VAL A 121 -9.07 0.40 -13.84
N MET A 122 -9.39 -0.89 -13.69
CA MET A 122 -8.77 -1.96 -14.49
C MET A 122 -9.07 -1.79 -15.98
N SER A 123 -10.30 -1.42 -16.34
CA SER A 123 -10.67 -1.09 -17.72
C SER A 123 -9.80 0.06 -18.24
N ALA A 124 -9.73 1.17 -17.51
CA ALA A 124 -8.95 2.33 -17.91
C ALA A 124 -7.45 2.01 -18.05
N MET A 125 -6.87 1.24 -17.13
CA MET A 125 -5.45 0.84 -17.17
C MET A 125 -5.10 -0.13 -18.29
N SER A 126 -6.09 -0.84 -18.84
CA SER A 126 -5.89 -1.81 -19.93
C SER A 126 -5.93 -1.17 -21.33
N GLU A 127 -6.26 0.12 -21.42
CA GLU A 127 -6.27 0.85 -22.68
C GLU A 127 -4.86 1.15 -23.19
N THR A 128 -4.76 1.52 -24.47
CA THR A 128 -3.49 2.01 -25.03
C THR A 128 -3.17 3.40 -24.47
N HIS A 129 -2.04 3.51 -23.77
CA HIS A 129 -1.58 4.77 -23.21
C HIS A 129 -0.32 5.30 -23.91
N VAL A 130 -0.28 6.61 -24.14
CA VAL A 130 0.95 7.31 -24.53
C VAL A 130 1.78 7.54 -23.28
N MET A 131 2.96 6.92 -23.20
CA MET A 131 3.85 7.05 -22.07
C MET A 131 4.64 8.37 -22.17
N ALA A 132 4.40 9.28 -21.23
CA ALA A 132 5.10 10.55 -21.11
C ALA A 132 5.47 10.78 -19.64
N ASN A 133 6.71 11.21 -19.40
CA ASN A 133 7.08 11.72 -18.08
C ASN A 133 6.70 13.20 -17.97
N VAL A 134 6.84 13.79 -16.77
CA VAL A 134 6.45 15.18 -16.51
C VAL A 134 7.22 16.22 -17.37
N MET A 135 8.37 15.85 -17.93
CA MET A 135 9.14 16.72 -18.83
C MET A 135 8.54 16.81 -20.24
N THR A 136 7.58 15.93 -20.57
CA THR A 136 6.85 15.94 -21.84
C THR A 136 5.40 16.37 -21.60
N PRO A 137 4.98 17.57 -22.04
CA PRO A 137 3.59 18.00 -21.91
C PRO A 137 2.61 16.98 -22.52
N SER A 138 1.53 16.69 -21.81
CA SER A 138 0.50 15.71 -22.20
C SER A 138 -0.89 16.23 -21.86
N LEU A 139 -1.88 15.90 -22.70
CA LEU A 139 -3.30 16.20 -22.46
C LEU A 139 -3.79 15.58 -21.14
N THR A 140 -3.23 14.42 -20.74
CA THR A 140 -3.59 13.76 -19.49
C THR A 140 -3.16 14.56 -18.26
N HIS A 141 -2.08 15.35 -18.34
CA HIS A 141 -1.65 16.20 -17.23
C HIS A 141 -2.71 17.27 -16.90
N MET A 142 -3.29 17.91 -17.92
CA MET A 142 -4.34 18.91 -17.73
C MET A 142 -5.60 18.28 -17.16
N ARG A 143 -6.10 17.19 -17.78
CA ARG A 143 -7.31 16.48 -17.33
C ARG A 143 -7.19 16.01 -15.88
N PHE A 144 -6.03 15.46 -15.51
CA PHE A 144 -5.79 15.01 -14.14
C PHE A 144 -5.71 16.18 -13.14
N ALA A 145 -5.02 17.26 -13.49
CA ALA A 145 -4.94 18.44 -12.65
C ALA A 145 -6.32 19.09 -12.42
N GLU A 146 -7.16 19.18 -13.44
CA GLU A 146 -8.54 19.67 -13.32
C GLU A 146 -9.38 18.79 -12.39
N ALA A 147 -9.32 17.46 -12.56
CA ALA A 147 -10.01 16.53 -11.68
C ALA A 147 -9.56 16.67 -10.21
N ILE A 148 -8.25 16.79 -9.96
CA ILE A 148 -7.75 17.04 -8.59
C ILE A 148 -8.29 18.37 -8.04
N ARG A 149 -8.33 19.44 -8.86
CA ARG A 149 -8.85 20.74 -8.41
C ARG A 149 -10.35 20.70 -8.09
N THR A 150 -11.11 19.85 -8.77
CA THR A 150 -12.52 19.62 -8.44
C THR A 150 -12.67 18.89 -7.11
N GLU A 151 -11.87 17.84 -6.87
CA GLU A 151 -12.04 16.96 -5.70
C GLU A 151 -11.33 17.44 -4.43
N VAL A 152 -10.14 18.04 -4.56
CA VAL A 152 -9.34 18.48 -3.41
C VAL A 152 -9.88 19.79 -2.87
N GLY A 153 -10.51 19.70 -1.70
CA GLY A 153 -11.23 20.83 -1.12
C GLY A 153 -12.58 21.06 -1.78
N HIS A 154 -13.22 20.04 -2.37
CA HIS A 154 -14.55 20.14 -2.99
C HIS A 154 -15.63 20.68 -2.04
N SER A 155 -15.43 20.55 -0.72
CA SER A 155 -16.32 21.10 0.31
C SER A 155 -16.00 22.57 0.66
N ARG A 156 -15.00 23.17 0.01
CA ARG A 156 -14.63 24.59 0.08
C ARG A 156 -15.07 25.28 -1.21
N GLU A 157 -15.03 26.60 -1.23
CA GLU A 157 -15.39 27.37 -2.44
C GLU A 157 -14.48 27.08 -3.64
N ASN A 158 -13.19 26.84 -3.39
CA ASN A 158 -12.19 26.58 -4.42
C ASN A 158 -11.09 25.64 -3.90
N CYS A 159 -10.39 24.98 -4.83
CA CYS A 159 -9.17 24.23 -4.52
C CYS A 159 -8.14 25.13 -3.82
N PRO A 160 -7.63 24.76 -2.62
CA PRO A 160 -6.70 25.57 -1.85
C PRO A 160 -5.27 25.56 -2.40
N PHE A 161 -4.99 24.77 -3.44
CA PHE A 161 -3.67 24.61 -4.03
C PHE A 161 -3.61 25.16 -5.46
N ASP A 162 -2.51 25.85 -5.77
CA ASP A 162 -2.26 26.40 -7.10
C ASP A 162 -1.70 25.37 -8.09
N ARG A 163 -0.84 24.46 -7.60
CA ARG A 163 -0.12 23.47 -8.41
C ARG A 163 0.04 22.14 -7.68
N PHE A 164 0.24 21.08 -8.44
CA PHE A 164 0.45 19.72 -7.94
C PHE A 164 1.78 19.17 -8.42
N ILE A 165 2.38 18.31 -7.59
CA ILE A 165 3.59 17.57 -7.92
C ILE A 165 3.28 16.08 -7.73
N CYS A 166 3.48 15.28 -8.77
CA CYS A 166 3.29 13.83 -8.72
C CYS A 166 4.58 13.15 -8.26
N MET A 167 4.48 12.25 -7.28
CA MET A 167 5.57 11.45 -6.72
C MET A 167 5.16 9.98 -6.72
N ASN A 168 6.12 9.06 -6.69
CA ASN A 168 5.83 7.62 -6.80
C ASN A 168 5.45 7.00 -5.46
N SER A 169 5.78 7.65 -4.33
CA SER A 169 5.45 7.13 -3.00
C SER A 169 5.21 8.23 -1.97
N GLY A 170 4.58 7.86 -0.85
CA GLY A 170 4.43 8.76 0.30
C GLY A 170 5.77 9.21 0.91
N SER A 171 6.82 8.38 0.86
CA SER A 171 8.15 8.79 1.34
C SER A 171 8.78 9.85 0.42
N GLU A 172 8.59 9.73 -0.89
CA GLU A 172 9.06 10.76 -1.85
C GLU A 172 8.30 12.07 -1.67
N SER A 173 6.98 12.02 -1.48
CA SER A 173 6.17 13.23 -1.28
C SER A 173 6.61 14.00 -0.03
N VAL A 174 6.85 13.30 1.09
CA VAL A 174 7.39 13.93 2.32
C VAL A 174 8.80 14.46 2.08
N THR A 175 9.66 13.74 1.34
CA THR A 175 11.01 14.21 1.01
C THR A 175 10.98 15.54 0.25
N VAL A 176 10.09 15.68 -0.74
CA VAL A 176 9.95 16.92 -1.52
C VAL A 176 9.30 18.02 -0.70
N ALA A 177 8.27 17.71 0.09
CA ALA A 177 7.64 18.67 1.00
C ALA A 177 8.67 19.27 1.97
N MET A 178 9.53 18.44 2.55
CA MET A 178 10.62 18.90 3.41
C MET A 178 11.62 19.80 2.67
N ARG A 179 11.95 19.52 1.40
CA ARG A 179 12.82 20.41 0.60
C ARG A 179 12.20 21.78 0.35
N ILE A 180 10.90 21.81 0.06
CA ILE A 180 10.17 23.08 -0.15
C ILE A 180 10.12 23.88 1.16
N ALA A 181 9.85 23.20 2.29
CA ALA A 181 9.87 23.84 3.61
C ALA A 181 11.28 24.37 3.97
N ASP A 182 12.34 23.64 3.61
CA ASP A 182 13.74 24.02 3.84
C ASP A 182 14.16 25.26 3.04
N ILE A 183 13.69 25.39 1.78
CA ILE A 183 13.87 26.62 0.99
C ILE A 183 13.24 27.82 1.70
N ASN A 184 12.01 27.65 2.21
CA ASN A 184 11.34 28.71 2.95
C ASN A 184 12.08 29.04 4.26
N ALA A 185 12.52 28.02 5.01
CA ALA A 185 13.27 28.21 6.25
C ALA A 185 14.54 29.03 5.99
N ARG A 186 15.29 28.70 4.93
CA ARG A 186 16.45 29.48 4.49
C ARG A 186 16.11 30.95 4.25
N SER A 187 15.07 31.24 3.44
CA SER A 187 14.65 32.62 3.17
C SER A 187 14.24 33.37 4.45
N MET A 188 13.74 32.67 5.47
CA MET A 188 13.33 33.28 6.73
C MET A 188 14.50 33.54 7.68
N THR A 189 15.55 32.72 7.65
CA THR A 189 16.64 32.75 8.64
C THR A 189 17.98 33.26 8.12
N ASP A 190 18.16 33.35 6.80
CA ASP A 190 19.32 34.00 6.19
C ASP A 190 19.34 35.51 6.53
N VAL A 191 20.49 36.16 6.31
CA VAL A 191 20.67 37.59 6.59
C VAL A 191 19.62 38.42 5.85
N GLY A 192 18.95 39.32 6.56
CA GLY A 192 17.82 40.13 6.08
C GLY A 192 16.46 39.45 6.18
N GLY A 193 16.40 38.17 6.59
CA GLY A 193 15.15 37.43 6.79
C GLY A 193 14.44 37.80 8.10
N PRO A 194 13.10 37.62 8.20
CA PRO A 194 12.34 37.95 9.41
C PRO A 194 12.77 37.22 10.69
N HIS A 195 13.53 36.14 10.55
CA HIS A 195 14.01 35.26 11.61
C HIS A 195 15.53 35.06 11.53
N GLU A 196 16.25 36.08 11.05
CA GLU A 196 17.70 36.05 10.91
C GLU A 196 18.41 35.41 12.11
N GLY A 197 19.29 34.45 11.82
CA GLY A 197 20.12 33.77 12.81
C GLY A 197 19.39 32.79 13.75
N LYS A 198 18.06 32.65 13.66
CA LYS A 198 17.33 31.66 14.48
C LYS A 198 17.64 30.23 14.04
N LYS A 199 17.74 29.32 15.01
CA LYS A 199 17.91 27.87 14.76
C LYS A 199 16.63 27.29 14.14
N ILE A 200 16.79 26.47 13.10
CA ILE A 200 15.70 25.77 12.41
C ILE A 200 15.40 24.44 13.15
N TRP A 201 14.11 24.14 13.28
CA TRP A 201 13.62 22.87 13.81
C TRP A 201 12.55 22.29 12.89
N THR A 202 12.62 20.97 12.66
CA THR A 202 11.52 20.18 12.10
C THR A 202 10.72 19.58 13.24
N VAL A 203 9.41 19.78 13.24
CA VAL A 203 8.50 19.25 14.26
C VAL A 203 7.62 18.18 13.65
N ALA A 204 7.48 17.03 14.34
CA ALA A 204 6.58 15.96 13.95
C ALA A 204 5.90 15.35 15.18
N LEU A 205 4.80 14.64 14.97
CA LEU A 205 4.10 13.96 16.06
C LEU A 205 4.88 12.73 16.51
N ASP A 206 4.93 12.48 17.82
CA ASP A 206 5.35 11.18 18.34
C ASP A 206 4.37 10.09 17.89
N HIS A 207 4.86 8.84 17.89
CA HIS A 207 4.19 7.69 17.29
C HIS A 207 3.85 7.79 15.78
N GLY A 208 4.20 8.90 15.12
CA GLY A 208 3.96 9.13 13.70
C GLY A 208 4.78 8.23 12.77
N PHE A 209 4.30 8.09 11.53
CA PHE A 209 5.00 7.44 10.44
C PHE A 209 4.88 8.27 9.16
N HIS A 210 6.01 8.71 8.62
CA HIS A 210 6.09 9.58 7.44
C HIS A 210 6.89 8.98 6.29
N GLY A 211 7.48 7.80 6.48
CA GLY A 211 8.23 7.10 5.46
C GLY A 211 9.59 6.62 5.92
N ARG A 212 10.27 5.89 5.03
CA ARG A 212 11.54 5.21 5.36
C ARG A 212 12.74 5.73 4.57
N THR A 213 12.54 6.63 3.61
CA THR A 213 13.67 7.32 2.96
C THR A 213 14.33 8.30 3.95
N ASP A 214 15.59 8.66 3.71
CA ASP A 214 16.47 9.26 4.73
C ASP A 214 15.89 10.45 5.51
N ARG A 215 15.26 11.41 4.81
CA ARG A 215 14.61 12.58 5.41
C ARG A 215 13.30 12.22 6.14
N PRO A 216 12.30 11.58 5.52
CA PRO A 216 11.10 11.13 6.22
C PRO A 216 11.37 10.21 7.42
N ALA A 217 12.41 9.37 7.34
CA ALA A 217 12.83 8.51 8.43
C ALA A 217 13.33 9.30 9.65
N SER A 218 13.76 10.56 9.49
CA SER A 218 14.19 11.42 10.61
C SER A 218 13.04 11.84 11.51
N ILE A 219 11.82 11.87 10.98
CA ILE A 219 10.61 12.31 11.66
C ILE A 219 9.60 11.17 11.89
N SER A 220 9.91 9.93 11.48
CA SER A 220 9.04 8.76 11.65
C SER A 220 9.32 8.07 12.98
N ASP A 221 8.75 8.61 14.07
CA ASP A 221 9.00 8.15 15.43
C ASP A 221 8.79 6.65 15.64
N SER A 222 7.74 6.09 15.04
CA SER A 222 7.43 4.66 15.06
C SER A 222 8.60 3.75 14.62
N CYS A 223 9.55 4.25 13.83
CA CYS A 223 10.72 3.51 13.36
C CYS A 223 12.05 3.99 14.00
N LEU A 224 12.07 5.16 14.65
CA LEU A 224 13.28 5.80 15.16
C LEU A 224 14.09 4.94 16.17
N PRO A 225 13.47 4.20 17.11
CA PRO A 225 14.23 3.38 18.04
C PRO A 225 15.14 2.37 17.32
N LYS A 226 14.61 1.66 16.31
CA LYS A 226 15.39 0.71 15.50
C LYS A 226 16.48 1.43 14.70
N TYR A 227 16.19 2.60 14.14
CA TYR A 227 17.17 3.36 13.37
C TYR A 227 18.34 3.88 14.23
N ARG A 228 18.07 4.39 15.43
CA ARG A 228 19.12 4.85 16.35
C ARG A 228 20.02 3.71 16.83
N ASP A 229 19.44 2.53 17.05
CA ASP A 229 20.18 1.33 17.47
C ASP A 229 21.06 0.76 16.33
N LYS A 230 20.52 0.70 15.10
CA LYS A 230 21.18 -0.03 14.00
C LYS A 230 21.94 0.84 13.00
N LEU A 231 21.63 2.14 12.87
CA LEU A 231 22.14 2.98 11.78
C LEU A 231 23.06 4.09 12.28
N ALA A 232 24.30 4.09 11.80
CA ALA A 232 25.29 5.13 12.16
C ALA A 232 24.83 6.55 11.77
N SER A 233 24.05 6.69 10.70
CA SER A 233 23.50 7.97 10.22
C SER A 233 22.49 8.63 11.19
N PHE A 234 22.06 7.91 12.24
CA PHE A 234 21.11 8.42 13.25
C PHE A 234 21.75 8.79 14.60
N ARG A 235 23.07 8.58 14.79
CA ARG A 235 23.73 8.75 16.10
C ARG A 235 23.64 10.16 16.68
N ASN A 236 23.75 11.20 15.85
CA ASN A 236 23.82 12.61 16.29
C ASN A 236 22.87 13.52 15.50
N ARG A 237 21.63 13.08 15.24
CA ARG A 237 20.65 13.92 14.53
C ARG A 237 20.13 15.03 15.45
N GLU A 238 20.47 16.27 15.11
CA GLU A 238 19.87 17.48 15.69
C GLU A 238 18.74 18.04 14.81
N GLY A 239 18.01 19.02 15.34
CA GLY A 239 17.06 19.81 14.55
C GLY A 239 15.72 19.14 14.30
N VAL A 240 15.41 18.02 14.97
CA VAL A 240 14.10 17.38 14.98
C VAL A 240 13.53 17.40 16.40
N LYS A 241 12.27 17.78 16.53
CA LYS A 241 11.51 17.72 17.78
C LYS A 241 10.25 16.89 17.56
N LEU A 242 10.08 15.86 18.37
CA LEU A 242 8.85 15.08 18.43
C LEU A 242 7.95 15.64 19.53
N VAL A 243 6.65 15.71 19.26
CA VAL A 243 5.65 16.26 20.18
C VAL A 243 4.43 15.34 20.25
N PRO A 244 3.76 15.22 21.41
CA PRO A 244 2.57 14.39 21.53
C PRO A 244 1.42 14.93 20.65
N PRO A 245 0.51 14.04 20.18
CA PRO A 245 -0.75 14.46 19.59
C PRO A 245 -1.59 15.24 20.61
N ASN A 246 -2.39 16.19 20.11
CA ASN A 246 -3.25 17.05 20.93
C ASN A 246 -4.34 16.28 21.69
#